data_AF-A0A7Y3FV06-F1
#
_entry.id   AF-A0A7Y3FV06-F1
#
_cell.length_a   1.000
_cell.length_b   1.000
_cell.length_c   1.000
_cell.angle_alpha   90.00
_cell.angle_beta   90.00
_cell.angle_gamma   90.00
#
_symmetry.space_group_name_H-M   'P 1'
#
loop_
_entity.id
_entity.type
_entity.pdbx_description
1 polymer ?
#
loop_
_entity_poly.entity_id
_entity_poly.type
_entity_poly.pdbx_seq_one_letter_code
_entity_poly.pdbx_strand_id
1 'polypeptide(L)'
;NPPGHGDLYTALYTSGMLKTLLDAGIIYAFISNSDNLGASMDESMLGYFSENQFPFMMEVAEKTPADLKGGHLARKKNGRLILREIAQCPKEEVGAFKDIRRYGYFNTNNIWINLNFLNNLINKEKTIRLPMILNPKTLDPRNENSPGVLQVETAMGAAISLFEGATAVKVPRARFFPVKKCSDLLALRSDCFVFSNQKNLTINPIRVVQNKLDSVKIDLDPEYYGKIDQLEERFKNGVPSLVDCESLTIKGDVFFQPNVTIKGKVKIENSKKSSVDIKEGSVIEGDLTL
;
A
#
# COMPACT_ATOMS: atom_id res chain seq x y z
N ASN A 1 19.47 -1.44 6.88
CA ASN A 1 18.16 -1.16 6.25
C ASN A 1 18.42 -0.77 4.80
N PRO A 2 17.64 -1.26 3.81
CA PRO A 2 17.68 -0.70 2.46
C PRO A 2 17.36 0.81 2.46
N PRO A 3 17.91 1.61 1.53
CA PRO A 3 17.75 3.07 1.52
C PRO A 3 16.42 3.56 0.90
N GLY A 4 15.34 2.80 1.12
CA GLY A 4 14.02 3.04 0.53
C GLY A 4 13.95 2.64 -0.95
N HIS A 5 12.71 2.60 -1.47
CA HIS A 5 12.45 2.12 -2.84
C HIS A 5 12.92 3.11 -3.93
N GLY A 6 13.25 4.36 -3.59
CA GLY A 6 13.88 5.31 -4.52
C GLY A 6 15.27 4.87 -5.01
N ASP A 7 15.91 3.93 -4.32
CA ASP A 7 17.17 3.32 -4.73
C ASP A 7 17.08 2.55 -6.04
N LEU A 8 15.87 2.19 -6.48
CA LEU A 8 15.61 1.50 -7.73
C LEU A 8 16.38 2.11 -8.91
N TYR A 9 16.40 3.45 -9.03
CA TYR A 9 17.05 4.11 -10.17
C TYR A 9 18.57 3.95 -10.15
N THR A 10 19.17 4.09 -8.97
CA THR A 10 20.61 3.89 -8.77
C THR A 10 20.95 2.43 -9.03
N ALA A 11 20.20 1.50 -8.44
CA ALA A 11 20.41 0.07 -8.59
C ALA A 11 20.27 -0.41 -10.04
N LEU A 12 19.26 0.06 -10.79
CA LEU A 12 19.10 -0.26 -12.21
C LEU A 12 20.30 0.18 -13.03
N TYR A 13 20.84 1.37 -12.75
CA TYR A 13 21.97 1.91 -13.49
C TYR A 13 23.29 1.22 -13.12
N THR A 14 23.63 1.15 -11.83
CA THR A 14 24.93 0.63 -11.36
C THR A 14 25.09 -0.87 -11.56
N SER A 15 23.99 -1.63 -11.55
CA SER A 15 24.01 -3.07 -11.88
C SER A 15 24.21 -3.36 -13.37
N GLY A 16 24.06 -2.35 -14.24
CA GLY A 16 24.02 -2.52 -15.69
C GLY A 16 22.66 -2.99 -16.22
N MET A 17 21.68 -3.27 -15.36
CA MET A 17 20.35 -3.75 -15.78
C MET A 17 19.65 -2.75 -16.72
N LEU A 18 19.74 -1.45 -16.45
CA LEU A 18 19.18 -0.42 -17.33
C LEU A 18 19.75 -0.53 -18.75
N LYS A 19 21.05 -0.74 -18.87
CA LYS A 19 21.71 -0.94 -20.16
C LYS A 19 21.22 -2.22 -20.83
N THR A 20 21.19 -3.33 -20.10
CA THR A 20 20.70 -4.62 -20.61
C THR A 20 19.28 -4.53 -21.16
N LEU A 21 18.37 -3.86 -20.44
CA LEU A 21 16.99 -3.65 -20.88
C LEU A 21 16.93 -2.84 -22.18
N LEU A 22 17.68 -1.73 -22.24
CA LEU A 22 17.72 -0.87 -23.42
C LEU A 22 18.34 -1.57 -24.63
N ASP A 23 19.42 -2.33 -24.45
CA ASP A 23 20.06 -3.11 -25.51
C ASP A 23 19.11 -4.20 -26.06
N ALA A 24 18.19 -4.70 -25.23
CA ALA A 24 17.14 -5.63 -25.63
C ALA A 24 15.91 -4.95 -26.27
N GLY A 25 15.93 -3.62 -26.45
CA GLY A 25 14.82 -2.85 -27.01
C GLY A 25 13.69 -2.56 -26.03
N ILE A 26 13.87 -2.83 -24.73
CA ILE A 26 12.87 -2.53 -23.69
C ILE A 26 13.05 -1.07 -23.28
N ILE A 27 12.09 -0.22 -23.65
CA ILE A 27 12.15 1.23 -23.42
C ILE A 27 11.18 1.73 -22.35
N TYR A 28 10.21 0.91 -21.94
CA TYR A 28 9.22 1.27 -20.94
C TYR A 28 9.24 0.26 -19.79
N ALA A 29 9.11 0.77 -18.57
CA ALA A 29 8.97 -0.04 -17.37
C ALA A 29 7.72 0.37 -16.59
N PHE A 30 6.94 -0.62 -16.17
CA PHE A 30 5.91 -0.48 -15.15
C PHE A 30 6.45 -1.02 -13.84
N ILE A 31 6.39 -0.21 -12.79
CA ILE A 31 6.90 -0.52 -11.46
C ILE A 31 5.76 -0.34 -10.47
N SER A 32 5.56 -1.33 -9.59
CA SER A 32 4.55 -1.28 -8.54
C SER A 32 5.09 -1.84 -7.23
N ASN A 33 4.36 -1.59 -6.13
CA ASN A 33 4.65 -2.30 -4.89
C ASN A 33 4.22 -3.77 -5.02
N SER A 34 5.07 -4.69 -4.56
CA SER A 34 4.73 -6.12 -4.49
C SER A 34 3.55 -6.41 -3.57
N ASP A 35 3.27 -5.53 -2.61
CA ASP A 35 2.13 -5.61 -1.70
C ASP A 35 0.87 -4.89 -2.21
N ASN A 36 0.91 -4.28 -3.40
CA ASN A 36 -0.27 -3.75 -4.08
C ASN A 36 -0.84 -4.79 -5.04
N LEU A 37 -1.86 -5.52 -4.60
CA LEU A 37 -2.47 -6.58 -5.40
C LEU A 37 -3.41 -6.07 -6.51
N GLY A 38 -3.71 -4.77 -6.50
CA GLY A 38 -4.44 -4.10 -7.58
C GLY A 38 -3.53 -3.69 -8.75
N ALA A 39 -2.20 -3.75 -8.58
CA ALA A 39 -1.28 -3.33 -9.62
C ALA A 39 -1.14 -4.42 -10.69
N SER A 40 -1.52 -4.09 -11.91
CA SER A 40 -1.32 -4.96 -13.09
C SER A 40 -0.89 -4.13 -14.29
N MET A 41 -0.24 -4.77 -15.26
CA MET A 41 -0.02 -4.16 -16.57
C MET A 41 -1.37 -3.81 -17.21
N ASP A 42 -1.47 -2.62 -17.79
CA ASP A 42 -2.63 -2.14 -18.53
C ASP A 42 -2.16 -1.58 -19.87
N GLU A 43 -2.56 -2.23 -20.96
CA GLU A 43 -2.10 -1.90 -22.31
C GLU A 43 -2.61 -0.54 -22.79
N SER A 44 -3.79 -0.10 -22.33
CA SER A 44 -4.32 1.22 -22.67
C SER A 44 -3.52 2.32 -21.98
N MET A 45 -3.10 2.08 -20.73
CA MET A 45 -2.21 2.98 -19.99
C MET A 45 -0.82 3.04 -20.62
N LEU A 46 -0.29 1.90 -21.05
CA LEU A 46 0.98 1.84 -21.79
C LEU A 46 0.87 2.60 -23.13
N GLY A 47 -0.21 2.40 -23.87
CA GLY A 47 -0.52 3.13 -25.10
C GLY A 47 -0.51 4.63 -24.86
N TYR A 48 -1.33 5.10 -23.92
CA TYR A 48 -1.39 6.52 -23.51
C TYR A 48 -0.02 7.08 -23.11
N PHE A 49 0.76 6.32 -22.32
CA PHE A 49 2.10 6.71 -21.89
C PHE A 49 3.08 6.87 -23.07
N SER A 50 3.05 5.91 -24.00
CA SER A 50 3.95 5.84 -25.13
C SER A 50 3.64 6.87 -26.22
N GLU A 51 2.36 7.04 -26.59
CA GLU A 51 1.91 7.97 -27.63
C GLU A 51 2.20 9.43 -27.27
N ASN A 52 2.05 9.78 -26.00
CA ASN A 52 2.35 11.12 -25.49
C ASN A 52 3.85 11.30 -25.16
N GLN A 53 4.66 10.26 -25.32
CA GLN A 53 6.09 10.26 -25.03
C GLN A 53 6.43 10.77 -23.62
N PHE A 54 5.58 10.47 -22.63
CA PHE A 54 5.85 10.91 -21.27
C PHE A 54 7.14 10.26 -20.74
N PRO A 55 7.99 11.01 -20.03
CA PRO A 55 9.19 10.44 -19.43
C PRO A 55 8.86 9.64 -18.15
N PHE A 56 7.82 10.06 -17.44
CA PHE A 56 7.40 9.53 -16.16
C PHE A 56 5.91 9.79 -15.96
N MET A 57 5.16 8.75 -15.59
CA MET A 57 3.74 8.87 -15.25
C MET A 57 3.45 8.13 -13.95
N MET A 58 2.83 8.82 -13.01
CA MET A 58 2.38 8.27 -11.73
C MET A 58 0.89 7.99 -11.78
N GLU A 59 0.46 6.76 -11.48
CA GLU A 59 -0.95 6.51 -11.21
C GLU A 59 -1.30 7.03 -9.80
N VAL A 60 -2.36 7.83 -9.72
CA VAL A 60 -2.89 8.35 -8.46
C VAL A 60 -4.33 7.90 -8.24
N ALA A 61 -4.66 7.52 -7.02
CA ALA A 61 -6.03 7.21 -6.62
C ALA A 61 -6.65 8.41 -5.89
N GLU A 62 -7.98 8.48 -5.83
CA GLU A 62 -8.64 9.38 -4.90
C GLU A 62 -8.23 9.06 -3.47
N LYS A 63 -7.86 10.09 -2.72
CA LYS A 63 -7.44 9.98 -1.34
C LYS A 63 -8.65 9.81 -0.42
N THR A 64 -8.58 8.80 0.42
CA THR A 64 -9.59 8.47 1.43
C THR A 64 -9.07 8.81 2.83
N PRO A 65 -9.95 8.88 3.85
CA PRO A 65 -9.52 9.02 5.25
C PRO A 65 -8.57 7.90 5.75
N ALA A 66 -8.58 6.73 5.10
CA ALA A 66 -7.68 5.61 5.44
C ALA A 66 -6.24 5.83 4.94
N ASP A 67 -6.04 6.70 3.95
CA ASP A 67 -4.73 6.97 3.32
C ASP A 67 -3.88 7.93 4.16
N LEU A 68 -3.49 7.44 5.34
CA LEU A 68 -2.71 8.20 6.33
C LEU A 68 -1.19 8.04 6.16
N LYS A 69 -0.74 6.89 5.66
CA LYS A 69 0.68 6.56 5.47
C LYS A 69 1.02 6.50 3.98
N GLY A 70 1.98 7.31 3.55
CA GLY A 70 2.42 7.45 2.16
C GLY A 70 2.48 8.92 1.76
N GLY A 71 2.29 9.20 0.47
CA GLY A 71 2.42 10.54 -0.08
C GLY A 71 1.26 10.95 -0.98
N HIS A 72 0.98 12.25 -0.98
CA HIS A 72 0.02 12.86 -1.89
C HIS A 72 0.74 13.60 -3.02
N LEU A 73 0.07 13.72 -4.16
CA LEU A 73 0.54 14.57 -5.25
C LEU A 73 0.35 16.04 -4.87
N ALA A 74 1.29 16.88 -5.28
CA ALA A 74 1.19 18.33 -5.20
C ALA A 74 1.86 18.97 -6.41
N ARG A 75 1.71 20.29 -6.53
CA ARG A 75 2.30 21.08 -7.61
C ARG A 75 3.11 22.23 -7.02
N LYS A 76 4.33 22.41 -7.50
CA LYS A 76 5.17 23.56 -7.17
C LYS A 76 4.64 24.82 -7.88
N LYS A 77 5.06 26.00 -7.42
CA LYS A 77 4.71 27.30 -8.05
C LYS A 77 5.08 27.37 -9.53
N ASN A 78 6.15 26.67 -9.94
CA ASN A 78 6.59 26.58 -11.33
C ASN A 78 5.82 25.54 -12.16
N GLY A 79 4.70 25.02 -11.67
CA GLY A 79 3.85 24.06 -12.38
C GLY A 79 4.30 22.60 -12.31
N ARG A 80 5.52 22.31 -11.84
CA ARG A 80 6.04 20.93 -11.75
C ARG A 80 5.33 20.12 -10.68
N LEU A 81 5.07 18.85 -10.98
CA LEU A 81 4.56 17.90 -10.00
C LEU A 81 5.62 17.54 -8.96
N ILE A 82 5.16 17.26 -7.75
CA ILE A 82 5.99 16.77 -6.65
C ILE A 82 5.18 15.77 -5.83
N LEU A 83 5.86 14.73 -5.35
CA LEU A 83 5.34 13.85 -4.31
C LEU A 83 5.75 14.39 -2.94
N ARG A 84 4.78 14.51 -2.03
CA ARG A 84 5.07 14.86 -0.63
C ARG A 84 4.64 13.70 0.26
N GLU A 85 5.62 13.03 0.86
CA GLU A 85 5.41 11.98 1.86
C GLU A 85 5.05 12.57 3.22
N ILE A 86 4.29 11.83 4.04
CA ILE A 86 3.98 12.26 5.42
C ILE A 86 5.26 12.50 6.25
N ALA A 87 6.29 11.69 6.03
CA ALA A 87 7.59 11.84 6.71
C ALA A 87 8.34 13.13 6.34
N GLN A 88 7.95 13.78 5.25
CA GLN A 88 8.49 15.08 4.82
C GLN A 88 7.61 16.26 5.28
N CYS A 89 6.48 15.99 5.94
CA CYS A 89 5.54 17.02 6.36
C CYS A 89 5.94 17.60 7.72
N PRO A 90 6.10 18.93 7.84
CA PRO A 90 6.22 19.59 9.15
C PRO A 90 5.03 19.25 10.05
N LYS A 91 5.26 19.22 11.37
CA LYS A 91 4.24 18.80 12.36
C LYS A 91 3.00 19.69 12.30
N GLU A 92 3.21 20.98 12.16
CA GLU A 92 2.20 22.03 12.00
C GLU A 92 1.37 21.89 10.72
N GLU A 93 1.88 21.20 9.70
CA GLU A 93 1.20 21.00 8.42
C GLU A 93 0.45 19.66 8.32
N VAL A 94 0.56 18.78 9.31
CA VAL A 94 -0.07 17.44 9.29
C VAL A 94 -1.58 17.53 9.09
N GLY A 95 -2.24 18.56 9.65
CA GLY A 95 -3.66 18.81 9.42
C GLY A 95 -3.97 19.05 7.94
N ALA A 96 -3.19 19.90 7.27
CA ALA A 96 -3.34 20.16 5.84
C ALA A 96 -2.97 18.93 5.00
N PHE A 97 -1.96 18.15 5.40
CA PHE A 97 -1.60 16.89 4.75
C PHE A 97 -2.76 15.91 4.76
N LYS A 98 -3.47 15.79 5.90
CA LYS A 98 -4.61 14.87 6.06
C LYS A 98 -5.87 15.33 5.32
N ASP A 99 -6.01 16.63 5.05
CA ASP A 99 -7.16 17.18 4.31
C ASP A 99 -7.26 16.63 2.88
N ILE A 100 -8.18 15.69 2.69
CA ILE A 100 -8.46 15.03 1.42
C ILE A 100 -9.09 15.97 0.38
N ARG A 101 -9.69 17.08 0.79
CA ARG A 101 -10.24 18.07 -0.15
C ARG A 101 -9.13 18.96 -0.71
N ARG A 102 -8.11 19.23 0.10
CA ARG A 102 -6.94 20.02 -0.31
C ARG A 102 -5.97 19.19 -1.16
N TYR A 103 -5.65 17.97 -0.71
CA TYR A 103 -4.77 17.04 -1.41
C TYR A 103 -5.53 15.74 -1.71
N GLY A 104 -6.34 15.76 -2.77
CA GLY A 104 -7.27 14.67 -3.10
C GLY A 104 -6.68 13.50 -3.89
N TYR A 105 -5.39 13.56 -4.26
CA TYR A 105 -4.74 12.53 -5.06
C TYR A 105 -3.61 11.86 -4.28
N PHE A 106 -3.73 10.55 -4.10
CA PHE A 106 -2.79 9.73 -3.35
C PHE A 106 -1.91 8.90 -4.29
N ASN A 107 -0.61 8.85 -4.04
CA ASN A 107 0.32 8.06 -4.84
C ASN A 107 0.06 6.55 -4.62
N THR A 108 -0.22 5.83 -5.70
CA THR A 108 -0.41 4.37 -5.64
C THR A 108 0.91 3.61 -5.60
N ASN A 109 2.01 4.30 -5.94
CA ASN A 109 3.31 3.72 -6.26
C ASN A 109 3.31 2.81 -7.51
N ASN A 110 2.25 2.84 -8.32
CA ASN A 110 2.27 2.33 -9.69
C ASN A 110 2.82 3.43 -10.61
N ILE A 111 3.98 3.16 -11.22
CA ILE A 111 4.76 4.16 -11.95
C ILE A 111 5.18 3.59 -13.29
N TRP A 112 5.01 4.42 -14.32
CA TRP A 112 5.47 4.18 -15.68
C TRP A 112 6.68 5.05 -15.97
N ILE A 113 7.74 4.45 -16.50
CA ILE A 113 9.00 5.14 -16.76
C ILE A 113 9.46 4.84 -18.18
N ASN A 114 9.88 5.89 -18.89
CA ASN A 114 10.63 5.76 -20.11
C ASN A 114 12.12 5.62 -19.78
N LEU A 115 12.67 4.43 -20.04
CA LEU A 115 14.03 4.05 -19.68
C LEU A 115 15.09 4.84 -20.46
N ASN A 116 14.78 5.32 -21.66
CA ASN A 116 15.68 6.22 -22.40
C ASN A 116 15.82 7.57 -21.67
N PHE A 117 14.71 8.15 -21.21
CA PHE A 117 14.75 9.39 -20.44
C PHE A 117 15.47 9.20 -19.11
N LEU A 118 15.25 8.08 -18.42
CA LEU A 118 15.98 7.75 -17.20
C LEU A 118 17.50 7.66 -17.47
N ASN A 119 17.91 6.91 -18.49
CA ASN A 119 19.33 6.78 -18.85
C ASN A 119 19.95 8.13 -19.21
N ASN A 120 19.27 8.96 -20.00
CA ASN A 120 19.75 10.29 -20.35
C ASN A 120 19.88 11.21 -19.12
N LEU A 121 18.90 11.18 -18.21
CA LEU A 121 18.93 11.94 -16.97
C LEU A 121 20.14 11.52 -16.10
N ILE A 122 20.38 10.22 -15.92
CA ILE A 122 21.51 9.72 -15.13
C ILE A 122 22.84 10.10 -15.78
N ASN A 123 22.97 9.94 -17.09
CA ASN A 123 24.21 10.26 -17.81
C ASN A 123 24.54 11.77 -17.76
N LYS A 124 23.51 12.62 -17.76
CA LYS A 124 23.64 14.08 -17.65
C LYS A 124 23.98 14.51 -16.21
N GLU A 125 23.18 14.10 -15.24
CA GLU A 125 23.27 14.57 -13.85
C GLU A 125 24.27 13.76 -13.01
N LYS A 126 24.82 12.67 -13.55
CA LYS A 126 25.71 11.68 -12.92
C LYS A 126 25.12 10.94 -11.72
N THR A 127 23.93 11.31 -11.27
CA THR A 127 23.21 10.72 -10.14
C THR A 127 21.73 11.10 -10.18
N ILE A 128 20.87 10.32 -9.51
CA ILE A 128 19.46 10.65 -9.29
C ILE A 128 19.29 11.24 -7.90
N ARG A 129 19.09 12.57 -7.84
CA ARG A 129 18.95 13.30 -6.57
C ARG A 129 17.49 13.32 -6.12
N LEU A 130 17.09 12.31 -5.38
CA LEU A 130 15.78 12.29 -4.73
C LEU A 130 15.80 13.04 -3.39
N PRO A 131 14.68 13.67 -2.99
CA PRO A 131 14.53 14.21 -1.65
C PRO A 131 14.70 13.12 -0.59
N MET A 132 15.59 13.36 0.36
CA MET A 132 15.85 12.46 1.49
C MET A 132 14.65 12.40 2.43
N ILE A 133 14.42 11.23 2.99
CA ILE A 133 13.46 10.95 4.06
C ILE A 133 14.25 10.46 5.26
N LEU A 134 14.05 11.09 6.41
CA LEU A 134 14.63 10.66 7.68
C LEU A 134 13.53 10.02 8.51
N ASN A 135 13.58 8.70 8.67
CA ASN A 135 12.57 7.91 9.36
C ASN A 135 13.09 7.49 10.75
N PRO A 136 12.57 8.08 11.85
CA PRO A 136 12.96 7.69 13.20
C PRO A 136 12.47 6.27 13.51
N LYS A 137 13.38 5.42 14.00
CA LYS A 137 13.11 4.03 14.40
C LYS A 137 13.89 3.65 15.65
N THR A 138 13.59 2.48 16.18
CA THR A 138 14.44 1.77 17.14
C THR A 138 15.36 0.82 16.37
N LEU A 139 16.57 0.59 16.91
CA LEU A 139 17.59 -0.26 16.27
C LEU A 139 17.08 -1.68 16.05
N ASP A 140 16.42 -2.24 17.07
CA ASP A 140 15.68 -3.48 17.00
C ASP A 140 14.18 -3.16 16.86
N PRO A 141 13.55 -3.47 15.71
CA PRO A 141 12.12 -3.25 15.49
C PRO A 141 11.20 -4.04 16.42
N ARG A 142 11.70 -5.10 17.08
CA ARG A 142 10.93 -5.90 18.05
C ARG A 142 11.12 -5.43 19.49
N ASN A 143 12.07 -4.54 19.75
CA ASN A 143 12.37 -4.00 21.07
C ASN A 143 12.31 -2.47 21.06
N GLU A 144 11.20 -1.94 21.57
CA GLU A 144 10.94 -0.49 21.66
C GLU A 144 11.95 0.26 22.55
N ASN A 145 12.64 -0.46 23.44
CA ASN A 145 13.67 0.10 24.33
C ASN A 145 15.08 0.06 23.71
N SER A 146 15.24 -0.47 22.50
CA SER A 146 16.53 -0.45 21.81
C SER A 146 16.91 0.97 21.36
N PRO A 147 18.21 1.27 21.14
CA PRO A 147 18.66 2.62 20.78
C PRO A 147 17.90 3.21 19.59
N GLY A 148 17.58 4.50 19.66
CA GLY A 148 16.99 5.23 18.55
C GLY A 148 17.96 5.38 17.37
N VAL A 149 17.45 5.22 16.15
CA VAL A 149 18.21 5.37 14.90
C VAL A 149 17.41 6.17 13.87
N LEU A 150 18.10 6.77 12.91
CA LEU A 150 17.48 7.36 11.73
C LEU A 150 17.74 6.45 10.52
N GLN A 151 16.68 6.00 9.88
CA GLN A 151 16.78 5.34 8.58
C GLN A 151 16.71 6.41 7.49
N VAL A 152 17.76 6.47 6.67
CA VAL A 152 17.87 7.41 5.56
C VAL A 152 17.32 6.73 4.31
N GLU A 153 16.21 7.26 3.80
CA GLU A 153 15.45 6.64 2.72
C GLU A 153 15.16 7.64 1.59
N THR A 154 14.80 7.12 0.43
CA THR A 154 14.21 7.90 -0.67
C THR A 154 12.98 7.17 -1.23
N ALA A 155 12.04 7.95 -1.77
CA ALA A 155 10.82 7.42 -2.38
C ALA A 155 10.90 7.49 -3.90
N MET A 156 10.68 6.37 -4.59
CA MET A 156 10.76 6.29 -6.06
C MET A 156 9.80 7.27 -6.75
N GLY A 157 8.60 7.46 -6.22
CA GLY A 157 7.63 8.41 -6.76
C GLY A 157 8.08 9.88 -6.70
N ALA A 158 9.07 10.23 -5.87
CA ALA A 158 9.61 11.58 -5.82
C ALA A 158 10.37 11.97 -7.11
N ALA A 159 10.75 10.98 -7.93
CA ALA A 159 11.34 11.18 -9.24
C ALA A 159 10.42 11.93 -10.21
N ILE A 160 9.10 11.97 -9.97
CA ILE A 160 8.16 12.78 -10.75
C ILE A 160 8.60 14.25 -10.87
N SER A 161 9.31 14.75 -9.86
CA SER A 161 9.80 16.12 -9.82
C SER A 161 11.12 16.33 -10.57
N LEU A 162 11.74 15.27 -11.09
CA LEU A 162 13.02 15.30 -11.81
C LEU A 162 12.84 15.34 -13.33
N PHE A 163 11.78 14.73 -13.86
CA PHE A 163 11.50 14.72 -15.29
C PHE A 163 10.69 15.95 -15.71
N GLU A 164 11.14 16.68 -16.72
CA GLU A 164 10.32 17.68 -17.40
C GLU A 164 9.30 16.97 -18.29
N GLY A 165 8.03 17.37 -18.24
CA GLY A 165 6.94 16.64 -18.91
C GLY A 165 6.40 15.44 -18.14
N ALA A 166 6.84 15.22 -16.89
CA ALA A 166 6.24 14.21 -16.01
C ALA A 166 4.75 14.50 -15.79
N THR A 167 3.94 13.44 -15.75
CA THR A 167 2.50 13.54 -15.58
C THR A 167 1.99 12.62 -14.48
N ALA A 168 0.72 12.78 -14.13
CA ALA A 168 0.00 11.88 -13.25
C ALA A 168 -1.38 11.59 -13.84
N VAL A 169 -1.87 10.37 -13.62
CA VAL A 169 -3.13 9.87 -14.16
C VAL A 169 -3.99 9.33 -13.03
N LYS A 170 -5.23 9.80 -12.96
CA LYS A 170 -6.19 9.30 -11.98
C LYS A 170 -6.63 7.90 -12.39
N VAL A 171 -6.51 6.93 -11.49
CA VAL A 171 -6.94 5.55 -11.72
C VAL A 171 -8.08 5.15 -10.76
N PRO A 172 -8.91 4.15 -11.13
CA PRO A 172 -9.87 3.56 -10.21
C PRO A 172 -9.17 2.98 -8.98
N ARG A 173 -9.85 3.03 -7.83
CA ARG A 173 -9.30 2.51 -6.56
C ARG A 173 -8.92 1.03 -6.61
N ALA A 174 -9.57 0.26 -7.49
CA ALA A 174 -9.24 -1.15 -7.73
C ALA A 174 -7.78 -1.40 -8.14
N ARG A 175 -7.07 -0.40 -8.69
CA ARG A 175 -5.63 -0.49 -9.02
C ARG A 175 -4.70 -0.25 -7.82
N PHE A 176 -5.27 0.07 -6.65
CA PHE A 176 -4.56 0.39 -5.42
C PHE A 176 -5.17 -0.36 -4.23
N PHE A 177 -4.67 -1.57 -4.03
CA PHE A 177 -5.01 -2.47 -2.93
C PHE A 177 -3.76 -2.86 -2.13
N PRO A 178 -3.23 -1.96 -1.29
CA PRO A 178 -2.00 -2.20 -0.53
C PRO A 178 -2.23 -3.07 0.73
N VAL A 179 -1.34 -4.01 0.99
CA VAL A 179 -1.30 -4.79 2.23
C VAL A 179 -0.16 -4.28 3.12
N LYS A 180 -0.48 -3.49 4.16
CA LYS A 180 0.53 -2.84 5.03
C LYS A 180 0.47 -3.32 6.48
N LYS A 181 -0.65 -3.87 6.92
CA LYS A 181 -0.88 -4.37 8.28
C LYS A 181 -1.47 -5.78 8.25
N CYS A 182 -1.37 -6.48 9.38
CA CYS A 182 -2.06 -7.75 9.60
C CYS A 182 -3.58 -7.67 9.38
N SER A 183 -4.20 -6.51 9.64
CA SER A 183 -5.61 -6.25 9.32
C SER A 183 -5.90 -6.36 7.81
N ASP A 184 -5.02 -5.81 6.98
CA ASP A 184 -5.16 -5.83 5.53
C ASP A 184 -4.96 -7.26 5.02
N LEU A 185 -4.01 -7.99 5.61
CA LEU A 185 -3.75 -9.40 5.30
C LEU A 185 -4.92 -10.30 5.71
N LEU A 186 -5.57 -10.04 6.85
CA LEU A 186 -6.75 -10.79 7.29
C LEU A 186 -7.91 -10.58 6.30
N ALA A 187 -8.16 -9.34 5.89
CA ALA A 187 -9.17 -9.04 4.88
C ALA A 187 -8.88 -9.77 3.56
N LEU A 188 -7.62 -9.74 3.12
CA LEU A 188 -7.15 -10.42 1.91
C LEU A 188 -7.32 -11.94 1.96
N ARG A 189 -6.98 -12.57 3.09
CA ARG A 189 -7.06 -14.03 3.26
C ARG A 189 -8.50 -14.52 3.41
N SER A 190 -9.41 -13.65 3.84
CA SER A 190 -10.83 -13.97 3.93
C SER A 190 -11.47 -14.13 2.55
N ASP A 191 -12.72 -14.59 2.54
CA ASP A 191 -13.57 -14.66 1.36
C ASP A 191 -14.08 -13.29 0.86
N CYS A 192 -13.57 -12.17 1.37
CA CYS A 192 -13.82 -10.85 0.79
C CYS A 192 -13.24 -10.70 -0.62
N PHE A 193 -12.23 -11.50 -0.97
CA PHE A 193 -11.55 -11.48 -2.25
C PHE A 193 -11.53 -12.86 -2.88
N VAL A 194 -11.53 -12.88 -4.21
CA VAL A 194 -11.44 -14.10 -5.02
C VAL A 194 -10.43 -13.89 -6.14
N PHE A 195 -9.81 -14.97 -6.61
CA PHE A 195 -9.03 -14.93 -7.85
C PHE A 195 -9.97 -14.99 -9.05
N SER A 196 -9.87 -13.98 -9.91
CA SER A 196 -10.54 -13.99 -11.20
C SER A 196 -9.91 -15.02 -12.15
N ASN A 197 -10.62 -15.37 -13.22
CA ASN A 197 -10.10 -16.23 -14.30
C ASN A 197 -8.81 -15.68 -14.96
N GLN A 198 -8.59 -14.37 -14.85
CA GLN A 198 -7.40 -13.68 -15.35
C GLN A 198 -6.24 -13.70 -14.32
N LYS A 199 -6.35 -14.50 -13.26
CA LYS A 199 -5.38 -14.63 -12.15
C LYS A 199 -5.13 -13.33 -11.37
N ASN A 200 -6.00 -12.35 -11.52
CA ASN A 200 -5.98 -11.13 -10.71
C ASN A 200 -6.90 -11.31 -9.51
N LEU A 201 -6.50 -10.77 -8.36
CA LEU A 201 -7.34 -10.71 -7.18
C LEU A 201 -8.44 -9.66 -7.38
N THR A 202 -9.69 -10.03 -7.14
CA THR A 202 -10.85 -9.14 -7.26
C THR A 202 -11.72 -9.22 -6.02
N ILE A 203 -12.48 -8.17 -5.73
CA ILE A 203 -13.51 -8.20 -4.68
C ILE A 203 -14.51 -9.32 -5.01
N ASN A 204 -14.91 -10.09 -3.99
CA ASN A 204 -15.88 -11.15 -4.14
C ASN A 204 -17.20 -10.61 -4.76
N PRO A 205 -17.72 -11.18 -5.85
CA PRO A 205 -18.97 -10.74 -6.50
C PRO A 205 -20.17 -10.63 -5.55
N ILE A 206 -20.23 -11.46 -4.50
CA ILE A 206 -21.28 -11.37 -3.47
C ILE A 206 -21.29 -9.97 -2.83
N ARG A 207 -20.11 -9.43 -2.52
CA ARG A 207 -19.98 -8.07 -1.96
C ARG A 207 -20.36 -7.01 -2.97
N VAL A 208 -20.02 -7.20 -4.24
CA VAL A 208 -20.39 -6.26 -5.32
C VAL A 208 -21.91 -6.16 -5.45
N VAL A 209 -22.62 -7.29 -5.48
CA VAL A 209 -24.09 -7.34 -5.53
C VAL A 209 -24.73 -6.66 -4.31
N GLN A 210 -24.10 -6.76 -3.15
CA GLN A 210 -24.52 -6.09 -1.91
C GLN A 210 -24.09 -4.61 -1.83
N ASN A 211 -23.50 -4.04 -2.89
CA ASN A 211 -22.95 -2.69 -2.92
C ASN A 211 -21.87 -2.42 -1.82
N LYS A 212 -21.14 -3.47 -1.43
CA LYS A 212 -20.01 -3.43 -0.47
C LYS A 212 -18.68 -3.40 -1.23
N LEU A 213 -18.46 -2.33 -1.99
CA LEU A 213 -17.27 -2.15 -2.85
C LEU A 213 -16.00 -1.78 -2.07
N ASP A 214 -16.14 -1.35 -0.82
CA ASP A 214 -15.00 -1.05 0.04
C ASP A 214 -14.45 -2.31 0.71
N SER A 215 -13.14 -2.28 1.01
CA SER A 215 -12.51 -3.30 1.86
C SER A 215 -13.17 -3.29 3.25
N VAL A 216 -13.44 -4.47 3.80
CA VAL A 216 -13.90 -4.62 5.18
C VAL A 216 -12.99 -3.85 6.14
N LYS A 217 -13.58 -3.08 7.06
CA LYS A 217 -12.81 -2.31 8.04
C LYS A 217 -12.42 -3.21 9.20
N ILE A 218 -11.14 -3.59 9.27
CA ILE A 218 -10.63 -4.48 10.32
C ILE A 218 -9.73 -3.70 11.27
N ASP A 219 -10.04 -3.77 12.56
CA ASP A 219 -9.21 -3.25 13.65
C ASP A 219 -8.83 -4.41 14.58
N LEU A 220 -7.54 -4.63 14.77
CA LEU A 220 -7.02 -5.75 15.55
C LEU A 220 -6.15 -5.21 16.68
N ASP A 221 -6.27 -5.82 17.85
CA ASP A 221 -5.43 -5.52 19.00
C ASP A 221 -3.93 -5.64 18.66
N PRO A 222 -3.15 -4.54 18.70
CA PRO A 222 -1.75 -4.59 18.31
C PRO A 222 -0.91 -5.49 19.24
N GLU A 223 -1.34 -5.73 20.48
CA GLU A 223 -0.64 -6.63 21.39
C GLU A 223 -0.66 -8.08 20.90
N TYR A 224 -1.79 -8.51 20.31
CA TYR A 224 -2.05 -9.91 19.95
C TYR A 224 -2.03 -10.19 18.44
N TYR A 225 -2.15 -9.18 17.59
CA TYR A 225 -2.20 -9.34 16.13
C TYR A 225 -1.23 -8.41 15.40
N GLY A 226 -0.44 -7.62 16.12
CA GLY A 226 0.43 -6.59 15.54
C GLY A 226 1.58 -7.15 14.68
N LYS A 227 2.06 -8.35 15.02
CA LYS A 227 3.13 -9.05 14.30
C LYS A 227 2.56 -10.29 13.59
N ILE A 228 3.21 -10.67 12.49
CA ILE A 228 2.73 -11.77 11.63
C ILE A 228 2.68 -13.10 12.39
N ASP A 229 3.68 -13.41 13.20
CA ASP A 229 3.73 -14.60 14.06
C ASP A 229 2.53 -14.68 15.01
N GLN A 230 2.08 -13.53 15.51
CA GLN A 230 0.93 -13.47 16.42
C GLN A 230 -0.40 -13.63 15.68
N LEU A 231 -0.52 -13.05 14.47
CA LEU A 231 -1.67 -13.23 13.59
C LEU A 231 -1.83 -14.70 13.17
N GLU A 232 -0.75 -15.33 12.69
CA GLU A 232 -0.76 -16.74 12.26
C GLU A 232 -1.22 -17.67 13.38
N GLU A 233 -0.74 -17.45 14.62
CA GLU A 233 -1.11 -18.28 15.77
C GLU A 233 -2.62 -18.27 16.03
N ARG A 234 -3.27 -17.10 15.91
CA ARG A 234 -4.70 -16.91 16.24
C ARG A 234 -5.65 -17.33 15.14
N PHE A 235 -5.16 -17.36 13.90
CA PHE A 235 -5.89 -17.81 12.71
C PHE A 235 -5.34 -19.13 12.13
N LYS A 236 -4.61 -19.91 12.93
CA LYS A 236 -3.98 -21.18 12.50
C LYS A 236 -4.97 -22.23 11.99
N ASN A 237 -6.23 -22.16 12.44
CA ASN A 237 -7.29 -23.07 12.01
C ASN A 237 -8.16 -22.50 10.87
N GLY A 238 -7.73 -21.39 10.26
CA GLY A 238 -8.46 -20.69 9.22
C GLY A 238 -8.93 -19.31 9.65
N VAL A 239 -9.14 -18.45 8.66
CA VAL A 239 -9.73 -17.11 8.85
C VAL A 239 -11.25 -17.23 8.81
N PRO A 240 -11.99 -16.39 9.56
CA PRO A 240 -13.44 -16.36 9.46
C PRO A 240 -13.89 -15.89 8.07
N SER A 241 -15.09 -16.32 7.66
CA SER A 241 -15.80 -15.72 6.54
C SER A 241 -16.17 -14.28 6.92
N LEU A 242 -15.79 -13.34 6.04
CA LEU A 242 -16.01 -11.90 6.17
C LEU A 242 -16.79 -11.32 4.97
N VAL A 243 -17.24 -12.14 4.02
CA VAL A 243 -17.96 -11.69 2.83
C VAL A 243 -19.17 -10.80 3.17
N ASP A 244 -19.88 -11.11 4.26
CA ASP A 244 -21.01 -10.31 4.74
C ASP A 244 -20.63 -9.25 5.81
N CYS A 245 -19.36 -9.20 6.23
CA CYS A 245 -18.86 -8.27 7.25
C CYS A 245 -18.64 -6.86 6.69
N GLU A 246 -19.09 -5.86 7.45
CA GLU A 246 -18.84 -4.43 7.19
C GLU A 246 -17.65 -3.91 7.99
N SER A 247 -17.57 -4.27 9.27
CA SER A 247 -16.44 -3.96 10.13
C SER A 247 -16.24 -5.02 11.21
N LEU A 248 -14.98 -5.32 11.51
CA LEU A 248 -14.56 -6.25 12.54
C LEU A 248 -13.55 -5.57 13.46
N THR A 249 -13.84 -5.51 14.74
CA THR A 249 -12.89 -5.09 15.78
C THR A 249 -12.63 -6.27 16.72
N ILE A 250 -11.37 -6.64 16.94
CA ILE A 250 -10.99 -7.69 17.89
C ILE A 250 -10.06 -7.09 18.95
N LYS A 251 -10.47 -7.19 20.22
CA LYS A 251 -9.70 -6.77 21.40
C LYS A 251 -9.40 -7.95 22.31
N GLY A 252 -8.17 -8.03 22.81
CA GLY A 252 -7.70 -9.15 23.62
C GLY A 252 -7.34 -10.41 22.82
N ASP A 253 -6.96 -11.45 23.55
CA ASP A 253 -6.43 -12.70 22.98
C ASP A 253 -7.56 -13.65 22.55
N VAL A 254 -7.86 -13.69 21.25
CA VAL A 254 -8.98 -14.45 20.69
C VAL A 254 -8.49 -15.38 19.59
N PHE A 255 -8.89 -16.64 19.65
CA PHE A 255 -8.60 -17.67 18.67
C PHE A 255 -9.86 -18.03 17.90
N PHE A 256 -9.69 -18.42 16.64
CA PHE A 256 -10.79 -18.85 15.78
C PHE A 256 -10.65 -20.34 15.48
N GLN A 257 -11.71 -21.10 15.75
CA GLN A 257 -11.87 -22.44 15.22
C GLN A 257 -12.38 -22.38 13.76
N PRO A 258 -12.39 -23.50 13.02
CA PRO A 258 -12.83 -23.51 11.62
C PRO A 258 -14.27 -23.02 11.42
N ASN A 259 -14.59 -22.61 10.19
CA ASN A 259 -15.96 -22.33 9.74
C ASN A 259 -16.71 -21.22 10.51
N VAL A 260 -16.01 -20.29 11.14
CA VAL A 260 -16.64 -19.11 11.78
C VAL A 260 -17.08 -18.10 10.72
N THR A 261 -18.25 -17.49 10.89
CA THR A 261 -18.79 -16.44 10.00
C THR A 261 -19.06 -15.17 10.79
N ILE A 262 -18.58 -14.03 10.28
CA ILE A 262 -18.85 -12.70 10.83
C ILE A 262 -19.72 -11.91 9.86
N LYS A 263 -20.83 -11.33 10.33
CA LYS A 263 -21.73 -10.52 9.50
C LYS A 263 -21.99 -9.14 10.10
N GLY A 264 -22.15 -8.14 9.23
CA GLY A 264 -22.45 -6.78 9.67
C GLY A 264 -21.27 -6.11 10.40
N LYS A 265 -21.58 -5.34 11.45
CA LYS A 265 -20.59 -4.63 12.26
C LYS A 265 -20.42 -5.36 13.59
N VAL A 266 -19.23 -5.90 13.83
CA VAL A 266 -18.97 -6.77 14.99
C VAL A 266 -17.74 -6.30 15.75
N LYS A 267 -17.89 -6.15 17.06
CA LYS A 267 -16.79 -6.03 18.01
C LYS A 267 -16.71 -7.29 18.89
N ILE A 268 -15.55 -7.96 18.90
CA ILE A 268 -15.24 -9.07 19.79
C ILE A 268 -14.23 -8.56 20.82
N GLU A 269 -14.56 -8.68 22.11
CA GLU A 269 -13.72 -8.19 23.20
C GLU A 269 -13.54 -9.28 24.26
N ASN A 270 -12.32 -9.80 24.37
CA ASN A 270 -11.91 -10.66 25.48
C ASN A 270 -11.30 -9.81 26.60
N SER A 271 -12.00 -9.73 27.73
CA SER A 271 -11.52 -8.99 28.93
C SER A 271 -10.76 -9.86 29.92
N LYS A 272 -10.64 -11.17 29.65
CA LYS A 272 -9.96 -12.12 30.52
C LYS A 272 -8.45 -12.07 30.30
N LYS A 273 -7.70 -12.52 31.30
CA LYS A 273 -6.25 -12.73 31.19
C LYS A 273 -5.87 -13.96 30.35
N SER A 274 -6.82 -14.88 30.14
CA SER A 274 -6.64 -16.09 29.34
C SER A 274 -7.17 -15.89 27.92
N SER A 275 -6.59 -16.62 26.96
CA SER A 275 -7.12 -16.71 25.60
C SER A 275 -8.52 -17.31 25.58
N VAL A 276 -9.32 -16.94 24.57
CA VAL A 276 -10.67 -17.51 24.34
C VAL A 276 -10.80 -17.97 22.90
N ASP A 277 -11.35 -19.18 22.71
CA ASP A 277 -11.69 -19.72 21.40
C ASP A 277 -13.14 -19.38 21.01
N ILE A 278 -13.31 -18.78 19.83
CA ILE A 278 -14.58 -18.78 19.11
C ILE A 278 -14.82 -20.18 18.55
N LYS A 279 -15.96 -20.77 18.88
CA LYS A 279 -16.28 -22.16 18.55
C LYS A 279 -16.50 -22.37 17.06
N GLU A 280 -16.18 -23.58 16.59
CA GLU A 280 -16.40 -24.00 15.20
C GLU A 280 -17.85 -23.74 14.75
N GLY A 281 -18.01 -23.24 13.53
CA GLY A 281 -19.33 -22.99 12.93
C GLY A 281 -20.10 -21.80 13.53
N SER A 282 -19.50 -21.04 14.46
CA SER A 282 -20.18 -19.88 15.06
C SER A 282 -20.51 -18.83 14.01
N VAL A 283 -21.73 -18.29 14.09
CA VAL A 283 -22.17 -17.12 13.32
C VAL A 283 -22.30 -15.94 14.28
N ILE A 284 -21.53 -14.89 14.05
CA ILE A 284 -21.50 -13.69 14.90
C ILE A 284 -22.04 -12.50 14.09
N GLU A 285 -23.17 -11.95 14.53
CA GLU A 285 -23.87 -10.84 13.85
C GLU A 285 -23.97 -9.57 14.73
N GLY A 286 -23.39 -9.59 15.94
CA GLY A 286 -23.36 -8.47 16.87
C GLY A 286 -22.17 -8.54 17.82
N ASP A 287 -22.05 -7.54 18.68
CA ASP A 287 -20.94 -7.43 19.62
C ASP A 287 -20.91 -8.61 20.60
N LEU A 288 -19.71 -9.11 20.87
CA LEU A 288 -19.44 -10.26 21.70
C LEU A 288 -18.40 -9.92 22.78
N THR A 289 -18.80 -10.00 24.04
CA THR A 289 -17.89 -9.87 25.19
C THR A 289 -17.61 -11.26 25.77
N LEU A 290 -16.33 -11.61 25.87
CA LEU A 290 -15.84 -12.95 26.23
C LEU A 290 -15.19 -12.99 27.62
#